data_AF-N8QRV6-F1
#
_entry.id   AF-N8QRV6-F1
#
_cell.length_a   1.000
_cell.length_b   1.000
_cell.length_c   1.000
_cell.angle_alpha   90.00
_cell.angle_beta   90.00
_cell.angle_gamma   90.00
#
_symmetry.space_group_name_H-M   'P 1'
#
loop_
_entity.id
_entity.type
_entity.pdbx_description
1 polymer ?
#
loop_
_entity_poly.entity_id
_entity_poly.type
_entity_poly.pdbx_seq_one_letter_code
_entity_poly.pdbx_strand_id
1 'polypeptide(L)'
;MVPVQKHSIEANIYSFSVKDLDQLIETNLKDGNKYSKLLIGYKLFSDLMNDPIFYTEVSNSALSATKRKYKQLKIKITTHQYQLHLE
;
A
#
# COMPACT_ATOMS: atom_id res chain seq x y z
N MET A 1 -34.84 3.54 22.10
CA MET A 1 -34.21 2.90 20.92
C MET A 1 -32.99 3.72 20.56
N VAL A 2 -31.79 3.18 20.79
CA VAL A 2 -30.54 3.87 20.46
C VAL A 2 -30.20 3.49 19.02
N PRO A 3 -29.93 4.45 18.11
CA PRO A 3 -29.48 4.10 16.77
C PRO A 3 -28.09 3.46 16.87
N VAL A 4 -27.98 2.25 16.34
CA VAL A 4 -26.72 1.52 16.16
C VAL A 4 -25.80 2.40 15.32
N GLN A 5 -24.77 2.94 15.96
CA GLN A 5 -23.69 3.65 15.30
C GLN A 5 -23.01 2.67 14.34
N LYS A 6 -23.32 2.81 13.05
CA LYS A 6 -22.52 2.22 11.97
C LYS A 6 -21.11 2.69 12.21
N HIS A 7 -20.21 1.77 12.54
CA HIS A 7 -18.76 2.00 12.48
C HIS A 7 -18.38 2.23 11.01
N SER A 8 -18.73 3.39 10.48
CA SER A 8 -17.97 4.00 9.42
C SER A 8 -16.72 4.52 10.10
N ILE A 9 -15.66 3.73 10.01
CA ILE A 9 -14.30 4.18 10.22
C ILE A 9 -14.08 5.27 9.15
N GLU A 10 -14.43 6.50 9.49
CA GLU A 10 -13.93 7.70 8.82
C GLU A 10 -12.44 7.74 9.14
N ALA A 11 -11.67 6.94 8.40
CA ALA A 11 -10.23 6.91 8.51
C ALA A 11 -9.74 8.33 8.23
N ASN A 12 -9.16 8.88 9.29
CA ASN A 12 -8.51 10.18 9.39
C ASN A 12 -7.84 10.60 8.08
N ILE A 13 -8.03 11.87 7.78
CA ILE A 13 -7.35 12.70 6.78
C ILE A 13 -5.89 12.21 6.57
N TYR A 14 -5.66 11.72 5.35
CA TYR A 14 -4.55 10.91 4.87
C TYR A 14 -3.14 11.46 5.15
N SER A 15 -2.43 10.89 6.11
CA SER A 15 -0.96 10.79 6.06
C SER A 15 -0.56 9.31 6.07
N PHE A 16 -0.96 8.56 5.05
CA PHE A 16 -0.47 7.19 4.89
C PHE A 16 0.97 7.25 4.39
N SER A 17 1.91 6.79 5.21
CA SER A 17 3.34 6.87 4.94
C SER A 17 3.91 5.54 4.47
N VAL A 18 5.14 5.58 3.93
CA VAL A 18 5.89 4.36 3.58
C VAL A 18 6.06 3.44 4.79
N LYS A 19 6.19 4.01 6.00
CA LYS A 19 6.31 3.23 7.24
C LYS A 19 5.06 2.42 7.53
N ASP A 20 3.88 3.00 7.29
CA ASP A 20 2.61 2.29 7.48
C ASP A 20 2.48 1.14 6.47
N LEU A 21 2.93 1.35 5.23
CA LEU A 21 3.00 0.29 4.23
C LEU A 21 3.93 -0.83 4.66
N ASP A 22 5.12 -0.48 5.14
CA ASP A 22 6.12 -1.42 5.61
C ASP A 22 5.61 -2.26 6.77
N GLN A 23 5.01 -1.62 7.76
CA GLN A 23 4.43 -2.30 8.91
C GLN A 23 3.29 -3.23 8.49
N LEU A 24 2.46 -2.81 7.53
CA LEU A 24 1.38 -3.63 6.99
C LEU A 24 1.94 -4.88 6.30
N ILE A 25 2.96 -4.72 5.44
CA ILE A 25 3.62 -5.84 4.77
C ILE A 25 4.27 -6.78 5.78
N GLU A 26 5.01 -6.25 6.75
CA GLU A 26 5.73 -7.04 7.74
C GLU A 26 4.80 -7.83 8.67
N THR A 27 3.71 -7.20 9.14
CA THR A 27 2.68 -7.89 9.94
C THR A 27 2.09 -9.05 9.15
N ASN A 28 1.74 -8.81 7.90
CA ASN A 28 1.15 -9.80 7.01
C ASN A 28 2.09 -10.96 6.65
N LEU A 29 3.38 -10.68 6.45
CA LEU A 29 4.41 -11.71 6.23
C LEU A 29 4.66 -12.54 7.49
N LYS A 30 4.63 -11.92 8.69
CA LYS A 30 4.76 -12.62 9.98
C LYS A 30 3.60 -13.57 10.25
N ASP A 31 2.39 -13.20 9.81
CA ASP A 31 1.19 -14.04 9.91
C ASP A 31 1.25 -15.27 8.98
N GLY A 32 2.33 -15.45 8.20
CA GLY A 32 2.52 -16.58 7.30
C GLY A 32 1.74 -16.48 5.99
N ASN A 33 1.03 -15.37 5.78
CA ASN A 33 0.30 -15.11 4.55
C ASN A 33 1.27 -14.71 3.45
N LYS A 34 1.36 -15.55 2.41
CA LYS A 34 2.19 -15.29 1.22
C LYS A 34 1.42 -14.43 0.23
N TYR A 35 1.46 -13.13 0.44
CA TYR A 35 1.01 -12.19 -0.58
C TYR A 35 2.04 -12.13 -1.71
N SER A 36 1.54 -11.95 -2.93
CA SER A 36 2.35 -11.87 -4.14
C SER A 36 2.24 -10.51 -4.82
N LYS A 37 1.17 -9.77 -4.52
CA LYS A 37 0.83 -8.49 -5.11
C LYS A 37 0.40 -7.49 -4.04
N LEU A 38 0.76 -6.24 -4.28
CA LEU A 38 0.32 -5.08 -3.53
C LEU A 38 -0.53 -4.22 -4.47
N LEU A 39 -1.83 -4.17 -4.22
CA LEU A 39 -2.76 -3.27 -4.89
C LEU A 39 -2.73 -1.91 -4.21
N ILE A 40 -2.41 -0.87 -4.96
CA ILE A 40 -2.30 0.49 -4.46
C ILE A 40 -3.05 1.46 -5.36
N GLY A 41 -3.80 2.40 -4.78
CA GLY A 41 -4.48 3.45 -5.53
C GLY A 41 -3.50 4.41 -6.19
N TYR A 42 -3.88 5.00 -7.32
CA TYR A 42 -2.96 5.85 -8.09
C TYR A 42 -2.52 7.12 -7.36
N LYS A 43 -3.39 7.75 -6.54
CA LYS A 43 -2.99 8.92 -5.73
C LYS A 43 -2.04 8.49 -4.63
N LEU A 44 -2.42 7.45 -3.88
CA LEU A 44 -1.58 6.92 -2.81
C LEU A 44 -0.19 6.51 -3.31
N PHE A 45 -0.11 5.84 -4.46
CA PHE A 45 1.16 5.48 -5.07
C PHE A 45 2.00 6.70 -5.44
N SER A 46 1.37 7.75 -5.97
CA SER A 46 2.07 9.00 -6.29
C SER A 46 2.56 9.70 -5.02
N ASP A 47 1.78 9.65 -3.94
CA ASP A 47 2.15 10.20 -2.64
C ASP A 47 3.35 9.43 -2.04
N LEU A 48 3.33 8.09 -2.10
CA LEU A 48 4.45 7.25 -1.65
C LEU A 48 5.70 7.44 -2.53
N MET A 49 5.54 7.71 -3.82
CA MET A 49 6.67 8.00 -4.72
C MET A 49 7.40 9.30 -4.40
N ASN A 50 6.78 10.22 -3.66
CA ASN A 50 7.47 11.40 -3.13
C ASN A 50 8.45 11.05 -2.01
N ASP A 51 8.32 9.88 -1.38
CA ASP A 51 9.24 9.42 -0.37
C ASP A 51 10.48 8.76 -1.02
N PRO A 52 11.69 9.23 -0.69
CA PRO A 52 12.92 8.75 -1.31
C PRO A 52 13.21 7.27 -1.00
N ILE A 53 12.76 6.74 0.13
CA ILE A 53 12.97 5.35 0.53
C ILE A 53 12.14 4.43 -0.38
N PHE A 54 10.84 4.73 -0.49
CA PHE A 54 9.94 3.97 -1.36
C PHE A 54 10.34 4.11 -2.82
N TYR A 55 10.62 5.33 -3.28
CA TYR A 55 11.12 5.56 -4.63
C TYR A 55 12.36 4.72 -4.94
N THR A 56 13.34 4.70 -4.02
CA THR A 56 14.59 3.95 -4.21
C THR A 56 14.34 2.45 -4.22
N GLU A 57 13.56 1.91 -3.30
CA GLU A 57 13.24 0.48 -3.30
C GLU A 57 12.48 0.07 -4.57
N VAL A 58 11.44 0.83 -4.93
CA VAL A 58 10.64 0.52 -6.11
C VAL A 58 11.44 0.67 -7.39
N SER A 59 12.28 1.70 -7.50
CA SER A 59 13.15 1.93 -8.66
C SER A 59 14.23 0.87 -8.78
N ASN A 60 14.87 0.49 -7.67
CA ASN A 60 15.87 -0.58 -7.66
C ASN A 60 15.26 -1.95 -7.98
N SER A 61 14.00 -2.17 -7.62
CA SER A 61 13.30 -3.42 -7.92
C SER A 61 12.67 -3.43 -9.33
N ALA A 62 12.48 -2.28 -9.95
CA ALA A 62 11.87 -2.14 -11.26
C ALA A 62 12.82 -2.62 -12.36
N LEU A 63 12.77 -3.91 -12.70
CA LEU A 63 13.40 -4.43 -13.92
C LEU A 63 12.84 -3.78 -15.20
N SER A 64 11.66 -3.16 -15.12
CA SER A 64 11.08 -2.28 -16.15
C SER A 64 9.99 -1.41 -15.52
N ALA A 65 9.61 -0.30 -16.19
CA ALA A 65 8.57 0.62 -15.71
C ALA A 65 7.22 -0.04 -15.36
N THR A 66 6.93 -1.22 -15.91
CA THR A 66 5.70 -1.98 -15.67
C THR A 66 5.88 -3.20 -14.75
N LYS A 67 7.12 -3.53 -14.35
CA LYS A 67 7.45 -4.66 -13.46
C LYS A 67 8.06 -4.17 -12.15
N ARG A 68 7.43 -3.16 -11.54
CA ARG A 68 7.80 -2.62 -10.23
C ARG A 68 7.45 -3.63 -9.13
N LYS A 69 8.39 -3.82 -8.20
CA LYS A 69 8.17 -4.61 -6.98
C LYS A 69 8.59 -3.78 -5.76
N TYR A 70 8.05 -4.12 -4.61
CA TYR A 70 8.41 -3.54 -3.32
C TYR A 70 8.43 -4.66 -2.30
N LYS A 71 9.52 -4.83 -1.55
CA LYS A 71 9.69 -5.98 -0.63
C LYS A 71 9.26 -7.33 -1.21
N GLN A 72 9.65 -7.61 -2.46
CA GLN A 72 9.30 -8.80 -3.26
C GLN A 72 7.82 -8.92 -3.71
N LEU A 73 6.94 -8.01 -3.29
CA LEU A 73 5.55 -7.92 -3.73
C LEU A 73 5.44 -7.15 -5.04
N LYS A 74 4.59 -7.61 -5.96
CA LYS A 74 4.37 -6.92 -7.24
C LYS A 74 3.39 -5.76 -7.06
N ILE A 75 3.81 -4.54 -7.37
CA ILE A 75 2.95 -3.37 -7.21
C ILE A 75 1.97 -3.29 -8.38
N LYS A 76 0.68 -3.25 -8.08
CA LYS A 76 -0.40 -3.06 -9.04
C LYS A 76 -1.15 -1.78 -8.70
N ILE A 77 -0.99 -0.79 -9.56
CA ILE A 77 -1.70 0.48 -9.42
C ILE A 77 -3.15 0.27 -9.86
N THR A 78 -4.10 0.64 -9.02
CA THR A 78 -5.53 0.60 -9.31
C THR A 78 -6.06 2.00 -9.64
N THR A 79 -7.24 2.05 -10.26
CA THR A 79 -7.93 3.30 -10.61
C THR A 79 -8.54 4.01 -9.39
N HIS A 80 -8.54 3.35 -8.23
CA HIS A 80 -9.01 3.95 -6.98
C HIS A 80 -8.00 4.97 -6.46
N GLN A 81 -8.48 6.01 -5.78
CA GLN A 81 -7.60 7.10 -5.33
C GLN A 81 -6.64 6.65 -4.23
N TYR A 82 -7.17 6.08 -3.14
CA TYR A 82 -6.39 5.74 -1.94
C TYR A 82 -6.56 4.28 -1.50
N GLN A 83 -6.70 3.37 -2.45
CA GLN A 83 -6.81 1.95 -2.12
C GLN A 83 -5.47 1.38 -1.64
N LEU A 84 -5.51 0.48 -0.67
CA LEU A 84 -4.38 -0.35 -0.29
C LEU A 84 -4.85 -1.76 0.05
N HIS A 85 -4.32 -2.77 -0.63
CA HIS A 85 -4.69 -4.16 -0.39
C HIS A 85 -3.55 -5.11 -0.78
N LEU A 86 -3.39 -6.20 -0.04
CA LEU A 86 -2.42 -7.26 -0.33
C LEU A 86 -3.17 -8.48 -0.90
N GLU A 87 -2.66 -9.06 -1.99
CA GLU A 87 -3.22 -10.23 -2.70
C GLU A 87 -2.17 -11.32 -2.95
#